data_AF-A0A844DPM4-F1
#
_entry.id   AF-A0A844DPM4-F1
#
_cell.length_a   1.000
_cell.length_b   1.000
_cell.length_c   1.000
_cell.angle_alpha   90.00
_cell.angle_beta   90.00
_cell.angle_gamma   90.00
#
_symmetry.space_group_name_H-M   'P 1'
#
loop_
_entity.id
_entity.type
_entity.pdbx_description
1 polymer ?
#
loop_
_entity_poly.entity_id
_entity_poly.type
_entity_poly.pdbx_seq_one_letter_code
_entity_poly.pdbx_strand_id
1 'polypeptide(L)'
;MLAMYLAVLDDRSSEEQFIDVYNTYKRLVYHTAYKIMGDSYLAEDVLQEVFLYVAKNFSKIHRENCHKLAAYLVSCSRSRAYD
;
A
#
# COMPACT_ATOMS: atom_id res chain seq x y z
N MET A 1 3.91 1.35 12.86
CA MET A 1 4.10 0.48 11.68
C MET A 1 4.81 1.17 10.52
N LEU A 2 4.52 2.44 10.22
CA LEU A 2 5.17 3.20 9.13
C LEU A 2 6.71 3.06 9.10
N ALA A 3 7.36 3.11 10.26
CA ALA A 3 8.82 2.93 10.38
C ALA A 3 9.36 1.62 9.77
N MET A 4 8.57 0.53 9.80
CA MET A 4 8.98 -0.75 9.19
C MET A 4 9.02 -0.67 7.66
N TYR A 5 8.15 0.14 7.05
CA TYR A 5 8.18 0.36 5.61
C TYR A 5 9.33 1.27 5.20
N LEU A 6 9.64 2.28 6.00
CA LEU A 6 10.75 3.20 5.71
C LEU A 6 12.10 2.48 5.77
N ALA A 7 12.26 1.51 6.67
CA ALA A 7 13.48 0.73 6.83
C ALA A 7 13.87 -0.11 5.60
N VAL A 8 12.98 -0.30 4.61
CA VAL A 8 13.26 -1.03 3.37
C VAL A 8 13.43 -0.12 2.15
N LEU A 9 13.46 1.21 2.35
CA LEU A 9 13.67 2.19 1.28
C LEU A 9 15.15 2.60 1.21
N ASP A 10 15.61 2.89 0.00
CA ASP A 10 17.04 3.10 -0.28
C ASP A 10 17.55 4.49 0.16
N ASP A 11 16.67 5.49 0.17
CA ASP A 11 17.05 6.88 0.40
C ASP A 11 15.91 7.73 0.97
N ARG A 12 16.26 8.89 1.53
CA ARG A 12 15.33 9.82 2.18
C ARG A 12 14.26 10.40 1.24
N SER A 13 14.57 10.62 -0.04
CA SER A 13 13.57 11.08 -1.00
C SER A 13 12.50 10.01 -1.23
N SER A 14 12.92 8.74 -1.32
CA SER A 14 12.01 7.61 -1.40
C SER A 14 11.14 7.49 -0.14
N GLU A 15 11.70 7.71 1.05
CA GLU A 15 10.93 7.74 2.31
C GLU A 15 9.84 8.81 2.29
N GLU A 16 10.17 10.06 1.96
CA GLU A 16 9.22 11.18 1.93
C GLU A 16 8.09 10.92 0.93
N GLN A 17 8.42 10.48 -0.29
CA GLN A 17 7.41 10.11 -1.29
C GLN A 17 6.55 8.91 -0.85
N PHE A 18 7.14 7.92 -0.17
CA PHE A 18 6.40 6.76 0.32
C PHE A 18 5.40 7.18 1.40
N ILE A 19 5.77 8.09 2.30
CA ILE A 19 4.89 8.63 3.33
C ILE A 19 3.66 9.29 2.70
N ASP A 20 3.85 10.05 1.62
CA ASP A 20 2.74 10.68 0.89
C ASP A 20 1.81 9.63 0.27
N VAL A 21 2.37 8.61 -0.38
CA VAL A 21 1.59 7.49 -0.93
C VAL A 21 0.82 6.76 0.17
N TYR A 22 1.48 6.43 1.28
CA TYR A 22 0.85 5.76 2.41
C TYR A 22 -0.31 6.56 2.99
N ASN A 23 -0.09 7.83 3.31
CA ASN A 23 -1.12 8.67 3.91
C ASN A 23 -2.29 8.93 2.96
N THR A 24 -2.02 9.07 1.67
CA THR A 24 -3.04 9.28 0.64
C THR A 24 -3.92 8.04 0.46
N TYR A 25 -3.32 6.85 0.37
CA TYR A 25 -4.03 5.65 -0.11
C TYR A 25 -4.33 4.60 0.95
N LYS A 26 -3.84 4.72 2.20
CA LYS A 26 -4.10 3.71 3.26
C LYS A 26 -5.58 3.41 3.46
N ARG A 27 -6.44 4.42 3.44
CA ARG A 27 -7.90 4.23 3.57
C ARG A 27 -8.49 3.48 2.38
N LEU A 28 -8.03 3.77 1.15
CA LEU A 28 -8.48 3.08 -0.06
C LEU A 28 -8.15 1.59 0.00
N VAL A 29 -6.91 1.27 0.35
CA VAL A 29 -6.42 -0.11 0.49
C VAL A 29 -7.21 -0.84 1.58
N TYR A 30 -7.34 -0.25 2.77
CA TYR A 30 -8.08 -0.81 3.89
C TYR A 30 -9.53 -1.12 3.53
N HIS A 31 -10.26 -0.13 3.02
CA HIS A 31 -11.68 -0.32 2.69
C HIS A 31 -11.90 -1.30 1.54
N THR A 32 -10.95 -1.38 0.59
CA THR A 32 -11.00 -2.38 -0.48
C THR A 32 -10.88 -3.79 0.11
N ALA A 33 -9.92 -4.02 1.00
CA ALA A 33 -9.74 -5.30 1.68
C ALA A 33 -10.93 -5.64 2.58
N TYR A 34 -11.38 -4.69 3.40
CA TYR A 34 -12.51 -4.87 4.32
C TYR A 34 -13.80 -5.25 3.60
N LYS A 35 -14.06 -4.67 2.42
CA LYS A 35 -15.24 -5.01 1.62
C LYS A 35 -15.24 -6.48 1.16
N ILE A 36 -14.08 -7.12 1.06
CA ILE A 36 -13.94 -8.52 0.66
C ILE A 36 -13.93 -9.42 1.89
N MET A 37 -13.11 -9.09 2.90
CA MET A 37 -12.87 -9.95 4.06
C MET A 37 -13.98 -9.87 5.11
N GLY A 38 -14.67 -8.72 5.22
CA GLY A 38 -15.69 -8.49 6.26
C GLY A 38 -15.15 -8.41 7.69
N ASP A 39 -13.82 -8.48 7.87
CA ASP A 39 -13.15 -8.51 9.16
C ASP A 39 -12.07 -7.41 9.22
N SER A 40 -12.06 -6.66 10.32
CA SER A 40 -11.17 -5.50 10.49
C SER A 40 -9.71 -5.88 10.68
N TYR A 41 -9.42 -7.02 11.31
CA TYR A 41 -8.06 -7.49 11.54
C TYR A 41 -7.48 -8.03 10.23
N LEU A 42 -8.23 -8.85 9.49
CA LEU A 42 -7.81 -9.35 8.18
C LEU A 42 -7.62 -8.21 7.16
N ALA A 43 -8.49 -7.19 7.21
CA ALA A 43 -8.33 -6.02 6.35
C ALA A 43 -7.08 -5.20 6.67
N GLU A 44 -6.72 -5.10 7.95
CA GLU A 44 -5.48 -4.46 8.38
C GLU A 44 -4.27 -5.27 7.91
N ASP A 45 -4.28 -6.60 8.06
CA ASP A 45 -3.20 -7.47 7.59
C ASP A 45 -2.94 -7.30 6.08
N VAL A 46 -4.01 -7.32 5.26
CA VAL A 46 -3.88 -7.06 3.81
C VAL A 46 -3.31 -5.66 3.54
N LEU A 47 -3.73 -4.64 4.29
CA LEU A 47 -3.17 -3.30 4.16
C LEU A 47 -1.66 -3.31 4.43
N GLN A 48 -1.22 -4.02 5.47
CA GLN A 48 0.19 -4.09 5.83
C GLN A 48 1.01 -4.77 4.74
N GLU A 49 0.52 -5.89 4.21
CA GLU A 49 1.19 -6.63 3.14
C GLU A 49 1.28 -5.83 1.85
N VAL A 50 0.21 -5.10 1.48
CA VAL A 50 0.22 -4.24 0.29
C VAL A 50 1.29 -3.16 0.43
N PHE A 51 1.33 -2.44 1.57
CA PHE A 51 2.31 -1.36 1.74
C PHE A 51 3.74 -1.86 1.92
N LEU A 52 3.95 -3.03 2.52
CA LEU A 52 5.25 -3.67 2.56
C LEU A 52 5.74 -4.02 1.15
N TYR A 53 4.84 -4.55 0.31
CA TYR A 53 5.17 -4.85 -1.09
C TYR A 53 5.48 -3.59 -1.90
N VAL A 54 4.70 -2.52 -1.71
CA VAL A 54 4.93 -1.22 -2.35
C VAL A 54 6.29 -0.65 -1.93
N ALA A 55 6.63 -0.71 -0.65
CA ALA A 55 7.91 -0.22 -0.14
C ALA A 55 9.09 -0.98 -0.76
N LYS A 56 9.04 -2.33 -0.76
CA LYS A 56 10.09 -3.19 -1.36
C LYS A 56 10.28 -2.98 -2.87
N ASN A 57 9.29 -2.46 -3.57
CA ASN A 57 9.32 -2.25 -5.02
C ASN A 57 9.22 -0.78 -5.39
N PHE A 58 9.49 0.13 -4.45
CA PHE A 58 9.12 1.53 -4.60
C PHE A 58 9.79 2.19 -5.80
N SER A 59 11.05 1.87 -6.09
CA SER A 59 11.79 2.39 -7.26
C SER A 59 11.17 1.99 -8.62
N LYS A 60 10.35 0.94 -8.68
CA LYS A 60 9.71 0.45 -9.92
C LYS A 60 8.30 1.00 -10.14
N ILE A 61 7.68 1.55 -9.10
CA ILE A 61 6.29 2.00 -9.15
C ILE A 61 6.22 3.41 -9.73
N HIS A 62 5.48 3.56 -10.82
CA HIS A 62 5.24 4.86 -11.45
C HIS A 62 4.11 5.59 -10.70
N ARG A 63 4.42 6.77 -10.16
CA ARG A 63 3.52 7.50 -9.21
C ARG A 63 2.93 8.79 -9.77
N GLU A 64 3.35 9.23 -10.95
CA GLU A 64 2.96 10.51 -11.54
C GLU A 64 1.46 10.62 -11.86
N ASN A 65 0.78 9.47 -12.06
CA ASN A 65 -0.65 9.43 -12.33
C ASN A 65 -1.39 8.80 -11.14
N CYS A 66 -2.11 9.63 -10.40
CA CYS A 66 -2.85 9.22 -9.20
C CYS A 66 -3.92 8.15 -9.47
N HIS A 67 -4.61 8.24 -10.61
CA HIS A 67 -5.64 7.26 -10.97
C HIS A 67 -5.04 5.87 -11.27
N LYS A 68 -3.90 5.83 -11.98
CA LYS A 68 -3.18 4.57 -12.24
C LYS A 68 -2.63 3.97 -10.95
N LEU A 69 -2.06 4.80 -10.08
CA LEU A 69 -1.55 4.35 -8.79
C LEU A 69 -2.68 3.80 -7.90
N ALA A 70 -3.81 4.50 -7.82
CA ALA A 70 -4.98 4.03 -7.09
C ALA A 70 -5.49 2.67 -7.63
N ALA A 71 -5.61 2.54 -8.95
CA ALA A 71 -6.05 1.29 -9.59
C ALA A 71 -5.07 0.12 -9.34
N TYR A 72 -3.77 0.41 -9.36
CA TYR A 72 -2.73 -0.56 -9.01
C TYR A 72 -2.86 -1.02 -7.55
N LEU A 73 -2.99 -0.09 -6.61
CA LEU A 73 -3.14 -0.42 -5.18
C LEU A 73 -4.42 -1.22 -4.91
N VAL A 74 -5.55 -0.85 -5.53
CA VAL A 74 -6.80 -1.64 -5.46
C VAL A 74 -6.57 -3.05 -5.99
N SER A 75 -5.86 -3.21 -7.10
CA SER A 75 -5.55 -4.54 -7.65
C SER A 75 -4.70 -5.36 -6.69
N CYS A 76 -3.68 -4.77 -6.08
CA CYS A 76 -2.85 -5.42 -5.05
C CYS A 76 -3.66 -5.85 -3.83
N SER A 77 -4.58 -5.00 -3.35
CA SER A 77 -5.46 -5.31 -2.22
C SER A 77 -6.40 -6.47 -2.53
N ARG A 78 -7.06 -6.44 -3.69
CA ARG A 78 -7.99 -7.51 -4.09
C ARG A 78 -7.27 -8.84 -4.24
N SER A 79 -6.11 -8.85 -4.89
CA SER A 79 -5.33 -10.08 -5.07
C SER A 79 -4.95 -10.75 -3.75
N ARG A 80 -4.61 -9.96 -2.71
CA ARG A 80 -4.24 -10.48 -1.39
C ARG A 80 -5.43 -10.86 -0.53
N ALA A 81 -6.55 -10.15 -0.66
CA ALA A 81 -7.77 -10.50 0.05
C ALA A 81 -8.46 -11.78 -0.48
N TYR A 82 -8.02 -12.31 -1.61
CA TYR A 82 -8.51 -13.58 -2.15
C TYR A 82 -7.53 -14.75 -1.97
N ASP A 83 -6.31 -14.48 -1.49
CA ASP A 83 -5.29 -15.49 -1.17
C ASP A 83 -5.65 -16.17 0.17
#